data_AF-A0A7C2Q0Z0-F1
#
_entry.id   AF-A0A7C2Q0Z0-F1
#
_cell.length_a   1.000
_cell.length_b   1.000
_cell.length_c   1.000
_cell.angle_alpha   90.00
_cell.angle_beta   90.00
_cell.angle_gamma   90.00
#
_symmetry.space_group_name_H-M   'P 1'
#
loop_
_entity.id
_entity.type
_entity.pdbx_description
1 polymer ?
#
loop_
_entity_poly.entity_id
_entity_poly.type
_entity_poly.pdbx_seq_one_letter_code
_entity_poly.pdbx_strand_id
1 'polypeptide(L)' 'KILLDLAKEGLLKPSAGAGLGIERFIAYIVGARHVAEVQPFPRIPGIVPEI' A
#
# COMPACT_ATOMS: atom_id res chain seq x y z
N LYS A 1 19.81 -2.37 -16.31
CA LYS A 1 19.25 -2.44 -14.95
C LYS A 1 18.86 -1.02 -14.54
N ILE A 2 17.73 -0.50 -15.02
CA ILE A 2 17.44 0.95 -15.07
C ILE A 2 17.72 1.67 -13.73
N LEU A 3 17.15 1.19 -12.61
CA LEU A 3 17.35 1.84 -11.30
C LEU A 3 18.80 1.84 -10.81
N LEU A 4 19.54 0.76 -11.08
CA LEU A 4 20.95 0.65 -10.69
C LEU A 4 21.85 1.49 -11.59
N ASP A 5 21.50 1.62 -12.87
CA ASP A 5 22.22 2.46 -13.84
C ASP A 5 22.04 3.95 -13.45
N LEU A 6 20.82 4.38 -13.12
CA LEU A 6 20.53 5.74 -12.60
C LEU A 6 21.26 6.04 -11.27
N ALA A 7 21.34 5.05 -10.38
CA ALA A 7 22.08 5.19 -9.13
C ALA A 7 23.59 5.36 -9.38
N LYS A 8 24.15 4.55 -10.28
CA LYS A 8 25.57 4.59 -10.66
C LYS A 8 25.94 5.91 -11.35
N GLU A 9 25.06 6.44 -12.19
CA GLU A 9 25.22 7.74 -12.85
C GLU A 9 24.99 8.94 -11.92
N GLY A 10 24.63 8.71 -10.65
CA GLY A 10 24.38 9.78 -9.68
C GLY A 10 23.11 10.59 -9.96
N LEU A 11 22.17 10.04 -10.72
CA LEU A 11 20.94 10.72 -11.14
C LEU A 11 19.81 10.65 -10.09
N LEU A 12 19.95 9.77 -9.09
CA LEU A 12 19.03 9.73 -7.95
C LEU A 12 19.28 10.94 -7.03
N LYS A 13 18.20 11.60 -6.61
CA LYS A 13 18.27 12.77 -5.73
C LYS A 13 17.97 12.38 -4.27
N PRO A 14 18.60 13.04 -3.29
CA PRO A 14 18.19 12.91 -1.89
C PRO A 14 16.70 13.23 -1.75
N SER A 15 15.96 12.33 -1.09
CA SER A 15 14.53 12.46 -0.87
C SER A 15 14.10 11.69 0.37
N ALA A 16 12.94 12.02 0.92
CA ALA A 16 12.28 11.30 2.00
C ALA A 16 10.78 11.24 1.71
N GLY A 17 10.09 10.23 2.24
CA GLY A 17 8.66 10.04 2.05
C GLY A 17 8.08 8.99 2.98
N ALA A 18 6.75 8.88 2.97
CA ALA A 18 5.99 7.90 3.74
C ALA A 18 4.79 7.41 2.93
N GLY A 19 4.25 6.25 3.30
CA GLY A 19 3.01 5.71 2.73
C GLY A 19 1.90 5.65 3.76
N LEU A 20 0.71 6.13 3.41
CA LEU A 20 -0.50 6.00 4.22
C LEU A 20 -1.41 4.92 3.62
N GLY A 21 -1.76 3.91 4.41
CA GLY A 21 -2.74 2.92 3.98
C GLY A 21 -4.16 3.46 4.14
N ILE A 22 -4.84 3.76 3.03
CA ILE A 22 -6.15 4.41 3.05
C ILE A 22 -7.21 3.55 3.74
N GLU A 23 -7.33 2.27 3.37
CA GLU A 23 -8.32 1.37 3.97
C GLU A 23 -8.02 1.11 5.46
N ARG A 24 -6.73 1.06 5.84
CA ARG A 24 -6.31 0.97 7.24
C ARG A 24 -6.68 2.23 8.03
N PHE A 25 -6.53 3.41 7.41
CA PHE A 25 -6.91 4.67 8.03
C PHE A 25 -8.44 4.78 8.20
N ILE A 26 -9.21 4.36 7.20
CA ILE A 26 -10.67 4.29 7.30
C ILE A 26 -11.09 3.32 8.41
N ALA A 27 -10.52 2.11 8.43
CA ALA A 27 -10.79 1.11 9.47
C ALA A 27 -10.52 1.66 10.89
N TYR A 28 -9.45 2.44 11.06
CA TYR A 28 -9.16 3.13 12.31
C TYR A 28 -10.23 4.17 12.67
N ILE A 29 -10.62 5.04 11.73
CA ILE A 29 -11.63 6.10 11.98
C ILE A 29 -12.96 5.49 12.41
N VAL A 30 -13.41 4.42 11.75
CA VAL A 30 -14.73 3.82 11.99
C VAL A 30 -14.74 2.76 13.08
N GLY A 31 -13.57 2.40 13.62
CA GLY A 31 -13.44 1.35 14.63
C GLY A 31 -13.71 -0.07 14.11
N ALA A 32 -13.44 -0.33 12.82
CA ALA A 32 -13.58 -1.66 12.23
C ALA A 32 -12.56 -2.64 12.82
N ARG A 33 -12.97 -3.90 13.04
CA ARG A 33 -12.08 -4.93 13.62
C ARG A 33 -11.14 -5.53 12.58
N HIS A 34 -11.56 -5.54 11.32
CA HIS A 34 -10.78 -6.06 10.21
C HIS A 34 -10.90 -5.14 8.98
N VAL A 35 -9.80 -4.89 8.26
CA VAL A 35 -9.75 -3.94 7.11
C VAL A 35 -10.70 -4.32 5.96
N ALA A 36 -11.03 -5.61 5.82
CA ALA A 36 -12.00 -6.08 4.84
C ALA A 36 -13.41 -5.50 5.07
N GLU A 37 -13.76 -5.11 6.30
CA GLU A 37 -15.07 -4.56 6.64
C GLU A 37 -15.31 -3.18 5.99
N VAL A 38 -14.24 -2.49 5.57
CA VAL A 38 -14.32 -1.18 4.89
C VAL A 38 -14.08 -1.27 3.38
N GLN A 39 -13.98 -2.47 2.82
CA GLN A 39 -13.78 -2.71 1.39
C GLN A 39 -15.06 -3.26 0.76
N PRO A 40 -15.63 -2.61 -0.28
CA PRO A 40 -16.80 -3.16 -0.99
C PRO A 40 -16.53 -4.54 -1.62
N PHE A 41 -15.30 -4.74 -2.10
CA PHE A 41 -14.83 -5.99 -2.70
C PHE A 41 -13.57 -6.45 -1.96
N PRO A 42 -13.70 -7.20 -0.85
CA PRO A 42 -12.56 -7.59 -0.01
C PRO A 42 -11.44 -8.30 -0.78
N ARG A 43 -10.20 -8.07 -0.35
CA ARG A 43 -9.00 -8.78 -0.84
C ARG A 43 -8.26 -9.38 0.35
N ILE A 44 -8.75 -10.52 0.82
CA ILE A 44 -8.21 -11.21 2.00
C ILE A 44 -7.01 -12.06 1.57
N PRO A 45 -5.81 -11.87 2.16
CA PRO A 45 -4.64 -12.67 1.82
C PRO A 45 -4.91 -14.17 1.99
N GLY A 46 -4.58 -14.96 0.96
CA GLY A 46 -4.80 -16.42 0.95
C GLY A 46 -6.19 -16.86 0.51
N ILE A 47 -7.12 -15.93 0.26
CA ILE A 47 -8.46 -16.22 -0.26
C ILE A 47 -8.58 -15.62 -1.66
N VAL A 48 -8.93 -16.44 -2.65
CA VAL A 48 -9.30 -15.95 -3.98
C VAL A 48 -10.77 -15.53 -3.93
N PRO A 49 -11.11 -14.25 -4.11
CA PRO A 49 -12.51 -13.81 -4.11
C PRO A 49 -13.25 -14.39 -5.32
N GLU A 50 -14.47 -14.87 -5.11
CA GLU A 50 -15.34 -15.42 -6.18
C GLU A 50 -16.14 -14.35 -6.94
N ILE A 51 -15.99 -13.09 -6.53
CA ILE A 51 -16.73 -11.90 -6.98
C ILE A 51 -16.26 -11.36 -8.34
#